data_AF-A0A968P857-F1
#
_entry.id   AF-A0A968P857-F1
#
_cell.length_a   1.000
_cell.length_b   1.000
_cell.length_c   1.000
_cell.angle_alpha   90.00
_cell.angle_beta   90.00
_cell.angle_gamma   90.00
#
_symmetry.space_group_name_H-M   'P 1'
#
loop_
_entity.id
_entity.type
_entity.pdbx_description
1 polymer ?
#
loop_
_entity_poly.entity_id
_entity_poly.type
_entity_poly.pdbx_seq_one_letter_code
_entity_poly.pdbx_strand_id
1 'polypeptide(L)'
;MTLPQALGPVRYALDEEGEVVDVVVPIESWKTLLTALKELLEATGGAEQHATLRAWLEAHLTSKAERQALAAVEDELRREGLL
;
A
#
# COMPACT_ATOMS: atom_id res chain seq x y z
N MET A 1 5.55 -6.89 -14.49
CA MET A 1 6.67 -6.87 -13.52
C MET A 1 6.53 -8.11 -12.64
N THR A 2 7.61 -8.82 -12.31
CA THR A 2 7.54 -9.92 -11.34
C THR A 2 7.55 -9.40 -9.91
N LEU A 3 7.05 -10.16 -8.93
CA LEU A 3 7.06 -9.74 -7.52
C LEU A 3 8.47 -9.35 -7.01
N PRO A 4 9.54 -10.11 -7.28
CA PRO A 4 10.89 -9.70 -6.87
C PRO A 4 11.33 -8.36 -7.47
N GLN A 5 10.95 -8.08 -8.72
CA GLN A 5 11.24 -6.81 -9.38
C GLN A 5 10.42 -5.65 -8.77
N ALA A 6 9.17 -5.91 -8.37
CA ALA A 6 8.30 -4.94 -7.72
C ALA A 6 8.83 -4.52 -6.34
N LEU A 7 9.47 -5.44 -5.62
CA LEU A 7 9.99 -5.20 -4.27
C LEU A 7 11.34 -4.46 -4.26
N GLY A 8 12.18 -4.59 -5.29
CA GLY A 8 13.51 -3.94 -5.32
C GLY A 8 13.51 -2.41 -5.17
N PRO A 9 12.51 -1.68 -5.72
CA PRO A 9 12.38 -0.24 -5.54
C PRO A 9 11.83 0.21 -4.18
N VAL A 10 11.38 -0.70 -3.31
CA VAL A 10 10.86 -0.34 -1.98
C VAL A 10 11.97 0.31 -1.15
N ARG A 11 11.61 1.34 -0.38
CA ARG A 11 12.51 2.05 0.53
C ARG A 11 11.91 2.06 1.93
N TYR A 12 12.78 2.05 2.93
CA TYR A 12 12.40 2.12 4.34
C TYR A 12 12.82 3.48 4.87
N ALA A 13 11.90 4.19 5.53
CA ALA A 13 12.19 5.41 6.25
C ALA A 13 12.65 5.03 7.66
N LEU A 14 13.72 5.68 8.12
CA LEU A 14 14.28 5.48 9.46
C LEU A 14 14.00 6.72 10.31
N ASP A 15 13.79 6.54 11.61
CA ASP A 15 13.81 7.63 12.60
C ASP A 15 15.24 8.06 12.97
N GLU A 16 15.36 8.98 13.93
CA GLU A 16 16.65 9.50 14.40
C GLU A 16 17.50 8.43 15.09
N GLU A 17 16.86 7.41 15.67
CA GLU A 17 17.47 6.25 16.31
C GLU A 17 17.89 5.17 15.30
N GLY A 18 17.48 5.30 14.04
CA GLY A 18 17.77 4.36 12.96
C GLY A 18 16.79 3.19 12.87
N GLU A 19 15.66 3.26 13.57
CA GLU A 19 14.58 2.27 13.52
C GLU A 19 13.66 2.54 12.34
N VAL A 20 13.16 1.47 11.72
CA VAL A 20 12.25 1.59 10.57
C VAL A 20 10.88 2.05 11.04
N VAL A 21 10.47 3.24 10.61
CA VAL A 21 9.17 3.84 10.98
C VAL A 21 8.16 3.84 9.84
N ASP A 22 8.61 3.81 8.58
CA ASP A 22 7.70 3.79 7.42
C ASP A 22 8.32 3.08 6.20
N VAL A 23 7.48 2.80 5.19
CA VAL A 23 7.86 2.17 3.94
C VAL A 23 7.32 2.97 2.74
N VAL A 24 8.25 3.41 1.88
CA VAL A 24 7.92 4.11 0.64
C VAL A 24 7.90 3.10 -0.51
N VAL A 25 6.72 2.88 -1.07
CA VAL A 25 6.49 1.96 -2.18
C VAL A 25 6.10 2.74 -3.44
N PRO A 26 6.88 2.62 -4.54
CA PRO A 26 6.47 3.22 -5.82
C PRO A 26 5.11 2.71 -6.27
N ILE A 27 4.29 3.59 -6.86
CA ILE A 27 2.89 3.27 -7.16
C ILE A 27 2.72 2.02 -8.05
N GLU A 28 3.62 1.79 -9.00
CA GLU A 28 3.56 0.61 -9.88
C GLU A 28 3.97 -0.69 -9.14
N SER A 29 4.90 -0.60 -8.19
CA SER A 29 5.22 -1.68 -7.26
C SER A 29 4.03 -1.99 -6.36
N TRP A 30 3.38 -0.96 -5.83
CA TRP A 30 2.21 -1.09 -4.98
C TRP A 30 1.05 -1.80 -5.70
N LYS A 31 0.71 -1.37 -6.91
CA LYS A 31 -0.31 -2.03 -7.75
C LYS A 31 0.01 -3.50 -7.97
N THR A 32 1.27 -3.82 -8.30
CA THR A 32 1.69 -5.21 -8.54
C THR A 32 1.50 -6.07 -7.29
N LEU A 33 1.82 -5.55 -6.10
CA LEU A 33 1.60 -6.24 -4.83
C LEU A 33 0.12 -6.47 -4.54
N LEU A 34 -0.72 -5.44 -4.74
CA LEU A 34 -2.16 -5.55 -4.54
C LEU A 34 -2.81 -6.55 -5.51
N THR A 35 -2.36 -6.59 -6.76
CA THR A 35 -2.82 -7.58 -7.74
C THR A 35 -2.48 -9.00 -7.29
N ALA A 36 -1.23 -9.25 -6.89
CA ALA A 36 -0.82 -10.57 -6.41
C ALA A 36 -1.61 -11.00 -5.15
N LEU A 37 -1.90 -10.05 -4.24
CA LEU A 37 -2.72 -10.32 -3.06
C LEU A 37 -4.16 -10.65 -3.45
N LYS A 38 -4.75 -9.96 -4.43
CA LYS A 38 -6.08 -10.26 -4.96
C LYS A 38 -6.14 -11.69 -5.53
N GLU A 39 -5.16 -12.06 -6.34
CA GLU A 39 -5.05 -13.40 -6.94
C GLU A 39 -4.93 -14.49 -5.86
N LEU A 40 -4.14 -14.26 -4.81
CA LEU A 40 -4.00 -15.19 -3.69
C LEU A 40 -5.33 -15.40 -2.94
N LEU A 41 -6.06 -14.32 -2.66
CA LEU A 41 -7.35 -14.37 -1.96
C LEU A 41 -8.45 -15.05 -2.78
N GLU A 42 -8.37 -14.99 -4.10
CA GLU A 42 -9.24 -15.73 -5.01
C GLU A 42 -8.89 -17.23 -5.01
N ALA A 43 -7.61 -17.57 -4.88
CA ALA A 43 -7.12 -18.95 -4.84
C ALA A 43 -7.37 -19.68 -3.50
N THR A 44 -7.38 -18.99 -2.36
CA THR A 44 -7.45 -19.63 -1.03
C THR A 44 -8.86 -19.89 -0.49
N GLY A 45 -9.91 -19.38 -1.15
CA GLY A 45 -11.31 -19.74 -0.89
C GLY A 45 -11.96 -19.11 0.36
N GLY A 46 -13.19 -18.63 0.18
CA GLY A 46 -14.06 -18.02 1.21
C GLY A 46 -14.70 -16.71 0.74
N ALA A 47 -15.75 -16.79 -0.11
CA ALA A 47 -16.38 -15.60 -0.71
C ALA A 47 -16.91 -14.58 0.32
N GLU A 48 -17.33 -15.07 1.49
CA GLU A 48 -17.88 -14.25 2.56
C GLU A 48 -16.79 -13.65 3.48
N GLN A 49 -15.73 -14.42 3.74
CA GLN A 49 -14.65 -14.01 4.66
C GLN A 49 -13.75 -12.91 4.09
N HIS A 50 -13.66 -12.81 2.76
CA HIS A 50 -12.76 -11.85 2.10
C HIS A 50 -13.50 -10.71 1.36
N ALA A 51 -14.83 -10.59 1.51
CA ALA A 51 -15.63 -9.61 0.76
C ALA A 51 -15.15 -8.16 0.98
N THR A 52 -14.92 -7.77 2.24
CA THR A 52 -14.38 -6.45 2.60
C THR A 52 -13.00 -6.21 2.00
N LEU A 53 -12.12 -7.21 2.07
CA LEU A 53 -10.76 -7.09 1.53
C LEU A 53 -10.76 -7.01 0.00
N ARG A 54 -11.65 -7.74 -0.69
CA ARG A 54 -11.84 -7.66 -2.14
C ARG A 54 -12.35 -6.29 -2.59
N ALA A 55 -13.34 -5.74 -1.88
CA ALA A 55 -13.86 -4.41 -2.17
C ALA A 55 -12.80 -3.33 -1.98
N TRP A 56 -12.01 -3.44 -0.89
CA TRP A 56 -10.88 -2.55 -0.64
C TRP A 56 -9.82 -2.65 -1.75
N LEU A 57 -9.42 -3.86 -2.15
CA LEU A 57 -8.45 -4.09 -3.24
C LEU A 57 -8.93 -3.51 -4.57
N GLU A 58 -10.20 -3.72 -4.91
CA GLU A 58 -10.78 -3.19 -6.14
C GLU A 58 -10.77 -1.66 -6.16
N ALA A 59 -11.08 -1.01 -5.03
CA ALA A 59 -11.01 0.44 -4.92
C ALA A 59 -9.58 0.98 -5.14
N HIS A 60 -8.57 0.30 -4.58
CA HIS A 60 -7.17 0.71 -4.69
C HIS A 60 -6.57 0.43 -6.07
N LEU A 61 -6.98 -0.65 -6.74
CA LEU A 61 -6.56 -0.98 -8.10
C LEU A 61 -7.22 -0.09 -9.16
N THR A 62 -8.52 0.20 -9.00
CA THR A 62 -9.29 1.00 -9.97
C THR A 62 -9.27 2.49 -9.70
N SER A 63 -8.36 2.96 -8.83
CA SER A 63 -8.22 4.39 -8.55
C SER A 63 -9.46 5.06 -7.92
N LYS A 64 -10.36 4.26 -7.33
CA LYS A 64 -11.58 4.70 -6.64
C LYS A 64 -11.38 4.85 -5.13
N ALA A 65 -10.21 4.47 -4.60
CA ALA A 65 -9.83 4.79 -3.25
C ALA A 65 -9.83 6.31 -3.04
N GLU A 66 -10.16 6.74 -1.82
CA GLU A 66 -10.10 8.14 -1.43
C GLU A 66 -8.67 8.67 -1.64
N ARG A 67 -8.57 9.84 -2.26
CA ARG A 67 -7.29 10.46 -2.61
C ARG A 67 -7.17 11.77 -1.86
N GLN A 68 -6.19 11.84 -0.98
CA GLN A 68 -5.79 13.09 -0.34
C GLN A 68 -4.62 13.69 -1.14
N ALA A 69 -4.61 15.01 -1.28
CA ALA A 69 -3.47 15.69 -1.89
C ALA A 69 -2.23 15.44 -1.01
N LEU A 70 -1.08 15.16 -1.63
CA LEU A 70 0.17 14.89 -0.89
C LEU A 70 0.47 15.98 0.14
N ALA A 71 0.32 17.26 -0.24
CA ALA A 71 0.52 18.39 0.66
C ALA A 71 -0.40 18.34 1.91
N ALA A 72 -1.65 17.88 1.74
CA ALA A 72 -2.58 17.73 2.86
C ALA A 72 -2.21 16.55 3.77
N VAL A 73 -1.62 15.48 3.22
CA VAL A 73 -1.07 14.37 4.01
C VAL A 73 0.18 14.82 4.76
N GLU A 74 1.09 15.53 4.10
CA GLU A 74 2.30 16.06 4.74
C GLU A 74 1.98 17.04 5.89
N ASP A 75 0.98 17.91 5.73
CA ASP A 75 0.54 18.84 6.78
C ASP A 75 -0.13 18.12 7.96
N GLU A 76 -0.77 16.99 7.73
CA GLU A 76 -1.31 16.12 8.77
C GLU A 76 -0.19 15.43 9.54
N LEU A 77 0.74 14.79 8.83
CA LEU A 77 1.88 14.10 9.45
C LEU A 77 2.77 15.06 10.25
N ARG A 78 3.02 16.29 9.76
CA ARG A 78 3.73 17.32 10.54
C ARG A 78 2.98 17.73 11.82
N ARG A 79 1.65 17.83 11.78
CA ARG A 79 0.84 18.14 12.98
C ARG A 79 0.89 17.02 14.01
N GLU A 80 1.03 15.78 13.56
CA GLU A 80 1.12 14.60 14.40
C GLU A 80 2.56 14.31 14.87
N GLY A 81 3.55 15.08 14.39
CA GLY A 81 4.97 14.90 14.74
C GLY A 81 5.60 13.67 14.09
N LEU A 82 5.02 13.18 12.99
CA LEU A 82 5.48 12.03 12.21
C LEU A 82 6.38 12.45 11.02
N LEU A 83 6.52 13.75 10.79
CA LEU A 83 7.32 14.43 9.76
C LEU A 83 7.81 15.79 10.28
#